data_AF-I3U7H6-F1
#
_entry.id   AF-I3U7H6-F1
#
_cell.length_a   1.000
_cell.length_b   1.000
_cell.length_c   1.000
_cell.angle_alpha   90.00
_cell.angle_beta   90.00
_cell.angle_gamma   90.00
#
_symmetry.space_group_name_H-M   'P 1'
#
loop_
_entity.id
_entity.type
_entity.pdbx_description
1 polymer ?
#
loop_
_entity_poly.entity_id
_entity_poly.type
_entity_poly.pdbx_seq_one_letter_code
_entity_poly.pdbx_strand_id
1 'polypeptide(L)'
;MSERTDLRVMGYYGQRETRQFLSIPIGPQRAPSHSGGVIWLKRQYGGADIRLTSRVSLADRPLTLVAGLAWDTMREARKGYENFIGNQLGVQGNLRRDEINNVWNLDPYVQASWNFAESWTLDAGLRYSNVHFKSSDRYITNGNADDSGTANYSKLLPVIALNYQATPDLSLYITAGRGFETPTFNELSYRADNEPGLNFGLKPSVNTTLEAGIKANVGYGQLTAAVFRTYTKDEIVSAGASGGRTTYQNAGRTLRDGVELAWDARLYRNLRAHLSYTYLHARYRDSFCSGPCSGANPQVPAGNLIPGIARNSATASLAWEPNRAGTAVSMSTIWVKYT
;
A
#
# COMPACT_ATOMS: atom_id res chain seq x y z
N MET A 1 20.31 -29.97 -4.10
CA MET A 1 19.91 -29.07 -5.21
C MET A 1 21.11 -28.85 -6.12
N SER A 2 20.92 -28.64 -7.42
CA SER A 2 22.01 -28.50 -8.42
C SER A 2 22.49 -27.05 -8.56
N GLU A 3 23.63 -26.82 -9.21
CA GLU A 3 24.16 -25.45 -9.49
C GLU A 3 23.16 -24.54 -10.23
N ARG A 4 22.18 -25.12 -10.94
CA ARG A 4 21.20 -24.38 -11.73
C ARG A 4 19.92 -24.05 -10.98
N THR A 5 19.67 -24.63 -9.80
CA THR A 5 18.40 -24.45 -9.09
C THR A 5 18.63 -24.18 -7.61
N ASP A 6 18.02 -23.10 -7.10
CA ASP A 6 18.10 -22.63 -5.72
C ASP A 6 16.71 -22.64 -5.06
N LEU A 7 16.63 -23.09 -3.81
CA LEU A 7 15.41 -23.08 -3.00
C LEU A 7 15.66 -22.17 -1.81
N ARG A 8 14.83 -21.14 -1.72
CA ARG A 8 14.79 -20.27 -0.56
C ARG A 8 13.50 -20.51 0.19
N VAL A 9 13.63 -20.67 1.50
CA VAL A 9 12.50 -20.70 2.44
C VAL A 9 12.69 -19.56 3.41
N MET A 10 11.65 -18.77 3.62
CA MET A 10 11.59 -17.73 4.63
C MET A 10 10.39 -17.99 5.52
N GLY A 11 10.57 -17.82 6.83
CA GLY A 11 9.48 -17.80 7.80
C GLY A 11 9.66 -16.61 8.73
N TYR A 12 8.56 -16.04 9.19
CA TYR A 12 8.61 -14.96 10.17
C TYR A 12 7.38 -15.01 11.09
N TYR A 13 7.56 -14.43 12.27
CA TYR A 13 6.51 -14.27 13.26
C TYR A 13 6.76 -12.98 14.04
N GLY A 14 5.69 -12.31 14.42
CA GLY A 14 5.74 -11.10 15.22
C GLY A 14 4.48 -10.89 16.02
N GLN A 15 4.60 -9.99 17.00
CA GLN A 15 3.47 -9.52 17.77
C GLN A 15 3.57 -8.00 17.91
N ARG A 16 2.41 -7.34 18.00
CA ARG A 16 2.32 -5.91 18.27
C ARG A 16 1.10 -5.66 19.14
N GLU A 17 1.31 -4.90 20.21
CA GLU A 17 0.23 -4.36 21.02
C GLU A 17 0.18 -2.85 20.85
N THR A 18 -1.01 -2.27 20.80
CA THR A 18 -1.19 -0.82 20.67
C THR A 18 -2.43 -0.41 21.45
N ARG A 19 -2.30 0.65 22.24
CA ARG A 19 -3.41 1.30 22.92
C ARG A 19 -3.43 2.77 22.54
N GLN A 20 -4.58 3.26 22.10
CA GLN A 20 -4.76 4.64 21.66
C GLN A 20 -6.00 5.24 22.32
N PHE A 21 -5.86 6.46 22.83
CA PHE A 21 -6.96 7.27 23.35
C PHE A 21 -7.35 8.27 22.27
N LEU A 22 -8.61 8.24 21.86
CA LEU A 22 -9.20 9.14 20.89
C LEU A 22 -10.00 10.21 21.63
N SER A 23 -9.99 11.45 21.13
CA SER A 23 -10.76 12.57 21.68
C SER A 23 -12.24 12.53 21.25
N ILE A 24 -12.89 11.37 21.41
CA ILE A 24 -14.32 11.23 21.12
C ILE A 24 -15.12 11.83 22.30
N PRO A 25 -16.12 12.69 22.05
CA PRO A 25 -16.98 13.22 23.12
C PRO A 25 -17.77 12.12 23.83
N ILE A 26 -18.24 12.38 25.06
CA ILE A 26 -19.05 11.43 25.83
C ILE A 26 -20.35 11.06 25.09
N GLY A 27 -21.02 12.05 24.48
CA GLY A 27 -22.34 11.88 23.84
C GLY A 27 -22.42 10.70 22.85
N PRO A 28 -21.59 10.68 21.78
CA PRO A 28 -21.57 9.58 20.82
C PRO A 28 -21.29 8.20 21.43
N GLN A 29 -20.44 8.13 22.46
CA GLN A 29 -20.03 6.86 23.09
C GLN A 29 -21.15 6.18 23.88
N ARG A 30 -22.21 6.92 24.25
CA ARG A 30 -23.38 6.39 24.97
C ARG A 30 -24.26 5.49 24.12
N ALA A 31 -24.21 5.61 22.78
CA ALA A 31 -24.96 4.73 21.90
C ALA A 31 -24.44 3.28 22.05
N PRO A 32 -25.30 2.28 22.35
CA PRO A 32 -24.85 0.91 22.64
C PRO A 32 -23.95 0.28 21.57
N SER A 33 -24.14 0.63 20.29
CA SER A 33 -23.33 0.18 19.15
C SER A 33 -22.02 0.96 18.91
N HIS A 34 -21.72 1.98 19.72
CA HIS A 34 -20.48 2.75 19.60
C HIS A 34 -19.30 2.05 20.27
N SER A 35 -18.16 1.92 19.57
CA SER A 35 -16.96 1.21 20.03
C SER A 35 -16.12 1.92 21.13
N GLY A 36 -16.67 2.93 21.80
CA GLY A 36 -15.92 3.79 22.75
C GLY A 36 -14.85 4.70 22.12
N GLY A 37 -14.03 5.33 22.97
CA GLY A 37 -12.97 6.29 22.64
C GLY A 37 -11.55 5.81 22.95
N VAL A 38 -11.36 4.57 23.41
CA VAL A 38 -10.06 3.95 23.60
C VAL A 38 -9.99 2.67 22.77
N ILE A 39 -8.99 2.58 21.91
CA ILE A 39 -8.75 1.41 21.06
C ILE A 39 -7.60 0.62 21.64
N TRP A 40 -7.80 -0.68 21.86
CA TRP A 40 -6.77 -1.63 22.22
C TRP A 40 -6.68 -2.74 21.18
N LEU A 41 -5.47 -2.96 20.65
CA LEU A 41 -5.20 -3.94 19.60
C LEU A 41 -4.04 -4.82 20.05
N LYS A 42 -4.23 -6.12 20.00
CA LYS A 42 -3.15 -7.11 20.14
C LYS A 42 -3.13 -7.99 18.90
N ARG A 43 -2.07 -7.85 18.11
CA ARG A 43 -1.87 -8.56 16.85
C ARG A 43 -0.77 -9.59 17.00
N GLN A 44 -1.04 -10.79 16.52
CA GLN A 44 -0.06 -11.84 16.29
C GLN A 44 -0.09 -12.12 14.80
N TYR A 45 1.07 -12.08 14.14
CA TYR A 45 1.16 -12.25 12.71
C TYR A 45 2.39 -13.10 12.37
N GLY A 46 2.34 -13.74 11.22
CA GLY A 46 3.44 -14.51 10.70
C GLY A 46 3.16 -14.95 9.28
N GLY A 47 4.14 -15.60 8.69
CA GLY A 47 4.02 -16.04 7.31
C GLY A 47 5.22 -16.87 6.88
N ALA A 48 5.11 -17.41 5.68
CA ALA A 48 6.16 -18.15 5.01
C ALA A 48 6.17 -17.85 3.52
N ASP A 49 7.36 -17.84 2.92
CA ASP A 49 7.57 -17.80 1.48
C ASP A 49 8.48 -18.96 1.09
N ILE A 50 8.03 -19.77 0.15
CA ILE A 50 8.83 -20.82 -0.49
C ILE A 50 9.06 -20.40 -1.92
N ARG A 51 10.33 -20.29 -2.32
CA ARG A 51 10.73 -19.82 -3.64
C ARG A 51 11.75 -20.76 -4.27
N LEU A 52 11.44 -21.24 -5.46
CA LEU A 52 12.33 -22.00 -6.32
C LEU A 52 12.82 -21.09 -7.47
N THR A 53 14.12 -20.93 -7.61
CA THR A 53 14.74 -20.21 -8.72
C THR A 53 15.53 -21.19 -9.58
N SER A 54 15.20 -21.30 -10.86
CA SER A 54 15.91 -22.15 -11.83
C SER A 54 16.52 -21.30 -12.94
N ARG A 55 17.80 -21.52 -13.23
CA ARG A 55 18.56 -20.87 -14.30
C ARG A 55 18.76 -21.88 -15.42
N VAL A 56 18.05 -21.68 -16.52
CA VAL A 56 17.99 -22.57 -17.68
C VAL A 56 18.30 -21.78 -18.96
N SER A 57 18.17 -22.42 -20.11
CA SER A 57 18.20 -21.76 -21.42
C SER A 57 16.92 -22.01 -22.19
N LEU A 58 16.52 -21.05 -23.01
CA LEU A 58 15.43 -21.15 -23.98
C LEU A 58 15.91 -20.52 -25.29
N ALA A 59 15.86 -21.28 -26.39
CA ALA A 59 16.43 -20.89 -27.69
C ALA A 59 17.90 -20.43 -27.58
N ASP A 60 18.73 -21.23 -26.89
CA ASP A 60 20.16 -20.97 -26.62
C ASP A 60 20.46 -19.65 -25.89
N ARG A 61 19.43 -19.04 -25.28
CA ARG A 61 19.55 -17.80 -24.52
C ARG A 61 19.24 -18.01 -23.04
N PRO A 62 19.89 -17.26 -22.13
CA PRO A 62 19.65 -17.36 -20.69
C PRO A 62 18.19 -17.09 -20.32
N LEU A 63 17.60 -17.99 -19.53
CA LEU A 63 16.26 -17.87 -18.96
C LEU A 63 16.33 -18.16 -17.46
N THR A 64 15.89 -17.21 -16.63
CA THR A 64 15.68 -17.43 -15.20
C THR A 64 14.18 -17.59 -14.94
N LEU A 65 13.80 -18.71 -14.34
CA LEU A 65 12.45 -19.00 -13.89
C LEU A 65 12.39 -18.96 -12.36
N VAL A 66 11.38 -18.29 -11.83
CA VAL A 66 11.08 -18.25 -10.40
C VAL A 66 9.66 -18.72 -10.22
N ALA A 67 9.44 -19.68 -9.34
CA ALA A 67 8.11 -20.08 -8.89
C ALA A 67 8.08 -20.05 -7.36
N GLY A 68 6.97 -19.62 -6.78
CA GLY A 68 6.85 -19.58 -5.34
C GLY A 68 5.43 -19.55 -4.83
N LEU A 69 5.33 -19.69 -3.52
CA LEU A 69 4.09 -19.67 -2.76
C LEU A 69 4.33 -18.85 -1.49
N ALA A 70 3.60 -17.74 -1.37
CA ALA A 70 3.60 -16.89 -0.19
C ALA A 70 2.33 -17.12 0.63
N TRP A 71 2.47 -17.27 1.94
CA TRP A 71 1.38 -17.38 2.89
C TRP A 71 1.61 -16.41 4.04
N ASP A 72 0.63 -15.57 4.35
CA ASP A 72 0.68 -14.72 5.53
C ASP A 72 -0.62 -14.85 6.33
N THR A 73 -0.53 -14.61 7.63
CA THR A 73 -1.66 -14.64 8.55
C THR A 73 -1.49 -13.61 9.65
N MET A 74 -2.61 -13.03 10.07
CA MET A 74 -2.68 -12.18 11.25
C MET A 74 -3.96 -12.46 12.01
N ARG A 75 -3.82 -12.64 13.32
CA ARG A 75 -4.90 -12.64 14.29
C ARG A 75 -4.81 -11.38 15.15
N GLU A 76 -5.87 -10.61 15.18
CA GLU A 76 -6.04 -9.41 15.98
C GLU A 76 -7.12 -9.65 17.04
N ALA A 77 -6.77 -9.45 18.31
CA ALA A 77 -7.75 -9.17 19.34
C ALA A 77 -7.95 -7.66 19.41
N ARG A 78 -9.19 -7.21 19.18
CA ARG A 78 -9.55 -5.79 19.15
C ARG A 78 -10.57 -5.52 20.24
N LYS A 79 -10.26 -4.53 21.08
CA LYS A 79 -11.17 -4.05 22.11
C LYS A 79 -11.36 -2.55 22.02
N GLY A 80 -12.56 -2.12 22.35
CA GLY A 80 -12.93 -0.71 22.46
C GLY A 80 -13.41 -0.42 23.87
N TYR A 81 -13.05 0.73 24.42
CA TYR A 81 -13.49 1.19 25.74
C TYR A 81 -13.92 2.64 25.69
N GLU A 82 -14.74 3.07 26.65
CA GLU A 82 -14.97 4.50 26.88
C GLU A 82 -13.65 5.21 27.21
N ASN A 83 -13.54 6.49 26.83
CA ASN A 83 -12.43 7.35 27.21
C ASN A 83 -12.75 8.25 28.43
N PHE A 84 -13.73 7.85 29.24
CA PHE A 84 -14.14 8.58 30.44
C PHE A 84 -14.62 7.64 31.55
N ILE A 85 -14.61 8.13 32.79
CA ILE A 85 -15.30 7.55 33.95
C ILE A 85 -16.05 8.70 34.64
N GLY A 86 -17.39 8.64 34.67
CA GLY A 86 -18.20 9.76 35.14
C GLY A 86 -17.89 11.03 34.34
N ASN A 87 -17.40 12.07 35.01
CA ASN A 87 -17.01 13.34 34.37
C ASN A 87 -15.50 13.43 34.05
N GLN A 88 -14.70 12.44 34.43
CA GLN A 88 -13.26 12.42 34.16
C GLN A 88 -13.00 11.92 32.74
N LEU A 89 -12.38 12.75 31.90
CA LEU A 89 -12.00 12.43 30.52
C LEU A 89 -10.56 11.90 30.43
N GLY A 90 -10.25 11.20 29.33
CA GLY A 90 -8.90 10.70 29.04
C GLY A 90 -8.50 9.44 29.81
N VAL A 91 -9.47 8.77 30.44
CA VAL A 91 -9.26 7.53 31.20
C VAL A 91 -10.03 6.37 30.57
N GLN A 92 -9.53 5.15 30.72
CA GLN A 92 -10.19 3.97 30.15
C GLN A 92 -11.40 3.58 31.01
N GLY A 93 -12.60 3.70 30.47
CA GLY A 93 -13.86 3.34 31.12
C GLY A 93 -14.38 1.96 30.72
N ASN A 94 -15.70 1.82 30.57
CA ASN A 94 -16.35 0.53 30.30
C ASN A 94 -15.94 -0.06 28.95
N LEU A 95 -15.98 -1.39 28.84
CA LEU A 95 -15.83 -2.10 27.56
C LEU A 95 -17.01 -1.74 26.64
N ARG A 96 -16.70 -1.50 25.36
CA ARG A 96 -17.66 -1.10 24.32
C ARG A 96 -17.51 -1.89 23.01
N ARG A 97 -16.51 -2.76 22.90
CA ARG A 97 -16.25 -3.65 21.74
C ARG A 97 -15.27 -4.75 22.14
N ASP A 98 -15.47 -5.97 21.64
CA ASP A 98 -14.56 -7.11 21.83
C ASP A 98 -14.68 -8.02 20.61
N GLU A 99 -13.61 -8.14 19.83
CA GLU A 99 -13.58 -8.90 18.58
C GLU A 99 -12.30 -9.71 18.44
N ILE A 100 -12.41 -10.84 17.75
CA ILE A 100 -11.26 -11.54 17.18
C ILE A 100 -11.35 -11.48 15.66
N ASN A 101 -10.40 -10.77 15.06
CA ASN A 101 -10.29 -10.54 13.64
C ASN A 101 -9.13 -11.35 13.08
N ASN A 102 -9.39 -12.18 12.07
CA ASN A 102 -8.38 -12.98 11.39
C ASN A 102 -8.32 -12.58 9.92
N VAL A 103 -7.10 -12.40 9.41
CA VAL A 103 -6.84 -12.25 7.99
C VAL A 103 -5.73 -13.22 7.58
N TRP A 104 -5.88 -13.85 6.44
CA TRP A 104 -4.80 -14.65 5.85
C TRP A 104 -4.85 -14.58 4.33
N ASN A 105 -3.71 -14.80 3.69
CA ASN A 105 -3.58 -14.92 2.25
C ASN A 105 -2.74 -16.14 1.86
N LEU A 106 -2.98 -16.65 0.66
CA LEU A 106 -2.18 -17.68 0.03
C LEU A 106 -2.02 -17.36 -1.45
N ASP A 107 -0.79 -17.01 -1.83
CA ASP A 107 -0.52 -16.34 -3.09
C ASP A 107 0.56 -17.10 -3.87
N PRO A 108 0.18 -18.04 -4.76
CA PRO A 108 1.12 -18.61 -5.72
C PRO A 108 1.55 -17.58 -6.75
N TYR A 109 2.82 -17.64 -7.13
CA TYR A 109 3.40 -16.76 -8.14
C TYR A 109 4.43 -17.45 -9.01
N VAL A 110 4.58 -16.93 -10.22
CA VAL A 110 5.63 -17.33 -11.18
C VAL A 110 6.18 -16.08 -11.86
N GLN A 111 7.48 -16.09 -12.16
CA GLN A 111 8.16 -15.06 -12.92
C GLN A 111 9.19 -15.71 -13.85
N ALA A 112 9.37 -15.13 -15.03
CA ALA A 112 10.38 -15.49 -16.00
C ALA A 112 11.15 -14.22 -16.40
N SER A 113 12.47 -14.35 -16.57
CA SER A 113 13.36 -13.32 -17.09
C SER A 113 14.19 -13.94 -18.21
N TRP A 114 13.97 -13.51 -19.45
CA TRP A 114 14.52 -14.13 -20.66
C TRP A 114 15.33 -13.13 -21.47
N ASN A 115 16.62 -13.42 -21.66
CA ASN A 115 17.51 -12.63 -22.51
C ASN A 115 17.36 -13.05 -23.98
N PHE A 116 16.18 -12.85 -24.55
CA PHE A 116 15.81 -13.39 -25.86
C PHE A 116 16.68 -12.86 -27.03
N ALA A 117 17.38 -11.73 -26.82
CA ALA A 117 18.43 -11.23 -27.70
C ALA A 117 19.56 -10.59 -26.87
N GLU A 118 20.70 -10.26 -27.50
CA GLU A 118 21.92 -9.82 -26.80
C GLU A 118 21.72 -8.60 -25.89
N SER A 119 20.94 -7.62 -26.36
CA SER A 119 20.63 -6.39 -25.63
C SER A 119 19.20 -6.35 -25.10
N TRP A 120 18.43 -7.43 -25.19
CA TRP A 120 17.02 -7.42 -24.83
C TRP A 120 16.68 -8.47 -23.78
N THR A 121 15.98 -8.01 -22.75
CA THR A 121 15.43 -8.87 -21.70
C THR A 121 13.93 -8.68 -21.62
N LEU A 122 13.19 -9.79 -21.66
CA LEU A 122 11.75 -9.84 -21.41
C LEU A 122 11.52 -10.44 -20.03
N ASP A 123 10.89 -9.67 -19.14
CA ASP A 123 10.40 -10.14 -17.86
C ASP A 123 8.88 -10.30 -17.91
N ALA A 124 8.38 -11.44 -17.46
CA ALA A 124 6.95 -11.70 -17.35
C ALA A 124 6.66 -12.38 -16.01
N GLY A 125 5.60 -11.97 -15.35
CA GLY A 125 5.22 -12.52 -14.05
C GLY A 125 3.72 -12.58 -13.88
N LEU A 126 3.29 -13.50 -13.02
CA LEU A 126 1.90 -13.72 -12.68
C LEU A 126 1.79 -14.12 -11.21
N ARG A 127 0.97 -13.39 -10.46
CA ARG A 127 0.61 -13.75 -9.08
C ARG A 127 -0.90 -13.90 -8.99
N TYR A 128 -1.38 -14.96 -8.37
CA TYR A 128 -2.78 -15.07 -7.96
C TYR A 128 -2.85 -14.77 -6.48
N SER A 129 -3.46 -13.65 -6.10
CA SER A 129 -3.62 -13.27 -4.70
C SER A 129 -5.02 -13.63 -4.21
N ASN A 130 -5.11 -14.23 -3.04
CA ASN A 130 -6.37 -14.59 -2.40
C ASN A 130 -6.32 -14.27 -0.89
N VAL A 131 -7.12 -13.30 -0.46
CA VAL A 131 -7.14 -12.77 0.90
C VAL A 131 -8.50 -13.02 1.54
N HIS A 132 -8.51 -13.62 2.72
CA HIS A 132 -9.71 -13.96 3.47
C HIS A 132 -9.74 -13.21 4.79
N PHE A 133 -10.85 -12.55 5.06
CA PHE A 133 -11.13 -11.83 6.30
C PHE A 133 -12.23 -12.56 7.07
N LYS A 134 -12.05 -12.66 8.39
CA LYS A 134 -13.08 -13.13 9.32
C LYS A 134 -13.05 -12.26 10.57
N SER A 135 -14.18 -11.65 10.90
CA SER A 135 -14.44 -11.03 12.20
C SER A 135 -15.36 -11.92 13.01
N SER A 136 -15.05 -12.07 14.29
CA SER A 136 -15.90 -12.74 15.27
C SER A 136 -16.13 -11.77 16.42
N ASP A 137 -17.31 -11.17 16.44
CA ASP A 137 -17.78 -10.30 17.49
C ASP A 137 -18.10 -11.09 18.75
N ARG A 138 -17.74 -10.51 19.88
CA ARG A 138 -17.94 -11.06 21.23
C ARG A 138 -18.60 -10.05 22.15
N TYR A 139 -18.97 -8.87 21.65
CA TYR A 139 -19.59 -7.80 22.42
C TYR A 139 -21.05 -7.59 21.99
N ILE A 140 -21.86 -8.63 22.21
CA ILE A 140 -23.29 -8.62 21.88
C ILE A 140 -24.06 -8.19 23.14
N THR A 141 -24.77 -7.06 23.05
CA THR A 141 -25.50 -6.47 24.19
C THR A 141 -26.84 -5.91 23.72
N ASN A 142 -27.71 -5.50 24.65
CA ASN A 142 -28.96 -4.84 24.24
C ASN A 142 -28.64 -3.53 23.50
N GLY A 143 -29.09 -3.42 22.24
CA GLY A 143 -28.78 -2.30 21.34
C GLY A 143 -27.45 -2.43 20.58
N ASN A 144 -26.70 -3.53 20.74
CA ASN A 144 -25.55 -3.88 19.89
C ASN A 144 -25.68 -5.34 19.41
N ALA A 145 -26.02 -5.51 18.14
CA ALA A 145 -26.19 -6.83 17.52
C ALA A 145 -24.84 -7.51 17.25
N ASP A 146 -24.88 -8.74 16.74
CA ASP A 146 -23.69 -9.47 16.32
C ASP A 146 -23.11 -8.88 15.03
N ASP A 147 -21.90 -8.34 15.15
CA ASP A 147 -21.14 -7.68 14.07
C ASP A 147 -20.21 -8.65 13.29
N SER A 148 -20.30 -9.96 13.54
CA SER A 148 -19.47 -10.98 12.91
C SER A 148 -19.66 -11.08 11.39
N GLY A 149 -18.63 -11.56 10.70
CA GLY A 149 -18.77 -11.97 9.30
C GLY A 149 -17.44 -12.16 8.58
N THR A 150 -17.53 -12.31 7.26
CA THR A 150 -16.38 -12.65 6.42
C THR A 150 -16.38 -11.89 5.10
N ALA A 151 -15.20 -11.61 4.55
CA ALA A 151 -15.03 -11.15 3.17
C ALA A 151 -13.84 -11.85 2.52
N ASN A 152 -13.97 -12.17 1.25
CA ASN A 152 -12.94 -12.84 0.47
C ASN A 152 -12.66 -12.04 -0.79
N TYR A 153 -11.39 -11.81 -1.09
CA TYR A 153 -10.97 -11.07 -2.26
C TYR A 153 -9.88 -11.83 -3.00
N SER A 154 -10.06 -12.00 -4.30
CA SER A 154 -9.05 -12.62 -5.15
C SER A 154 -8.85 -11.88 -6.46
N LYS A 155 -7.59 -11.84 -6.91
CA LYS A 155 -7.21 -11.25 -8.21
C LYS A 155 -6.00 -11.95 -8.80
N LEU A 156 -6.02 -12.03 -10.14
CA LEU A 156 -4.87 -12.36 -10.95
C LEU A 156 -4.10 -11.09 -11.32
N LEU A 157 -2.81 -11.07 -11.03
CA LEU A 157 -1.91 -9.91 -11.11
C LEU A 157 -0.79 -10.20 -12.10
N PRO A 158 -0.99 -9.96 -13.40
CA PRO A 158 0.06 -10.05 -14.39
C PRO A 158 0.99 -8.83 -14.34
N VAL A 159 2.26 -9.06 -14.69
CA VAL A 159 3.26 -8.03 -14.97
C VAL A 159 4.08 -8.45 -16.19
N ILE A 160 4.43 -7.48 -17.03
CA ILE A 160 5.35 -7.66 -18.15
C ILE A 160 6.28 -6.44 -18.21
N ALA A 161 7.55 -6.67 -18.47
CA ALA A 161 8.54 -5.63 -18.70
C ALA A 161 9.46 -6.01 -19.86
N LEU A 162 9.78 -5.03 -20.69
CA LEU A 162 10.75 -5.17 -21.77
C LEU A 162 11.88 -4.19 -21.51
N ASN A 163 13.10 -4.70 -21.43
CA ASN A 163 14.32 -3.94 -21.19
C ASN A 163 15.21 -4.01 -22.43
N TYR A 164 15.78 -2.86 -22.80
CA TYR A 164 16.74 -2.73 -23.90
C TYR A 164 18.02 -2.04 -23.42
N GLN A 165 19.14 -2.76 -23.48
CA GLN A 165 20.48 -2.25 -23.20
C GLN A 165 21.06 -1.61 -24.47
N ALA A 166 20.80 -0.32 -24.67
CA ALA A 166 21.23 0.41 -25.86
C ALA A 166 22.75 0.56 -25.95
N THR A 167 23.41 0.81 -24.82
CA THR A 167 24.88 0.82 -24.66
C THR A 167 25.23 0.27 -23.28
N PRO A 168 26.50 -0.02 -22.93
CA PRO A 168 26.86 -0.41 -21.56
C PRO A 168 26.41 0.60 -20.48
N ASP A 169 26.24 1.86 -20.87
CA ASP A 169 25.89 2.98 -19.99
C ASP A 169 24.45 3.49 -20.16
N LEU A 170 23.65 2.89 -21.03
CA LEU A 170 22.27 3.32 -21.29
C LEU A 170 21.34 2.13 -21.44
N SER A 171 20.30 2.12 -20.61
CA SER A 171 19.19 1.16 -20.70
C SER A 171 17.86 1.90 -20.77
N LEU A 172 16.93 1.33 -21.53
CA LEU A 172 15.56 1.78 -21.64
C LEU A 172 14.64 0.64 -21.23
N TYR A 173 13.49 0.96 -20.66
CA TYR A 173 12.52 -0.05 -20.30
C TYR A 173 11.09 0.45 -20.48
N ILE A 174 10.18 -0.51 -20.66
CA ILE A 174 8.74 -0.31 -20.56
C ILE A 174 8.15 -1.43 -19.72
N THR A 175 7.23 -1.10 -18.82
CA THR A 175 6.54 -2.07 -17.98
C THR A 175 5.03 -1.82 -18.01
N ALA A 176 4.29 -2.91 -17.86
CA ALA A 176 2.85 -2.90 -17.66
C ALA A 176 2.49 -3.91 -16.59
N GLY A 177 1.70 -3.51 -15.60
CA GLY A 177 1.36 -4.37 -14.48
C GLY A 177 0.00 -4.06 -13.87
N ARG A 178 -0.60 -5.05 -13.23
CA ARG A 178 -1.82 -4.89 -12.43
C ARG A 178 -1.50 -5.05 -10.96
N GLY A 179 -1.93 -4.08 -10.16
CA GLY A 179 -1.92 -4.15 -8.70
C GLY A 179 -3.33 -4.26 -8.13
N PHE A 180 -3.36 -4.53 -6.83
CA PHE A 180 -4.57 -4.85 -6.08
C PHE A 180 -4.39 -4.47 -4.62
N GLU A 181 -5.39 -3.82 -4.05
CA GLU A 181 -5.40 -3.37 -2.67
C GLU A 181 -6.73 -3.74 -2.03
N THR A 182 -6.69 -4.65 -1.06
CA THR A 182 -7.88 -5.03 -0.28
C THR A 182 -8.21 -3.93 0.73
N PRO A 183 -9.50 -3.76 1.08
CA PRO A 183 -9.85 -2.93 2.24
C PRO A 183 -9.13 -3.41 3.50
N THR A 184 -8.66 -2.47 4.31
CA THR A 184 -8.06 -2.75 5.61
C THR A 184 -9.14 -3.06 6.66
N PHE A 185 -8.79 -3.72 7.77
CA PHE A 185 -9.71 -3.88 8.90
C PHE A 185 -10.25 -2.55 9.44
N ASN A 186 -9.48 -1.47 9.32
CA ASN A 186 -9.92 -0.15 9.75
C ASN A 186 -10.98 0.42 8.80
N GLU A 187 -10.84 0.23 7.49
CA GLU A 187 -11.84 0.69 6.51
C GLU A 187 -13.10 -0.15 6.53
N LEU A 188 -12.97 -1.45 6.83
CA LEU A 188 -14.09 -2.35 7.06
C LEU A 188 -14.78 -2.09 8.40
N SER A 189 -14.19 -1.32 9.33
CA SER A 189 -14.65 -1.24 10.73
C SER A 189 -16.09 -0.77 10.91
N TYR A 190 -16.60 0.09 10.01
CA TYR A 190 -17.88 0.76 10.16
C TYR A 190 -18.61 0.87 8.81
N ARG A 191 -19.94 0.79 8.84
CA ARG A 191 -20.80 0.89 7.66
C ARG A 191 -21.44 2.28 7.55
N ALA A 192 -21.58 2.76 6.32
CA ALA A 192 -22.18 4.06 6.02
C ALA A 192 -23.71 4.10 6.20
N ASP A 193 -24.37 2.94 6.23
CA ASP A 193 -25.81 2.77 6.47
C ASP A 193 -26.18 2.80 7.97
N ASN A 194 -25.19 2.98 8.86
CA ASN A 194 -25.31 2.88 10.32
C ASN A 194 -25.79 1.51 10.83
N GLU A 195 -25.82 0.50 9.97
CA GLU A 195 -26.10 -0.87 10.40
C GLU A 195 -24.92 -1.42 11.24
N PRO A 196 -25.20 -2.32 12.18
CA PRO A 196 -24.17 -3.12 12.84
C PRO A 196 -23.31 -3.90 11.84
N GLY A 197 -22.06 -4.18 12.22
CA GLY A 197 -21.16 -5.07 11.48
C GLY A 197 -20.06 -4.37 10.71
N LEU A 198 -19.13 -5.18 10.19
CA LEU A 198 -18.10 -4.71 9.27
C LEU A 198 -18.68 -4.42 7.87
N ASN A 199 -18.08 -3.46 7.16
CA ASN A 199 -18.44 -3.09 5.80
C ASN A 199 -17.87 -4.05 4.74
N PHE A 200 -18.31 -5.29 4.76
CA PHE A 200 -17.94 -6.29 3.74
C PHE A 200 -18.50 -6.00 2.34
N GLY A 201 -19.23 -4.90 2.16
CA GLY A 201 -19.64 -4.40 0.84
C GLY A 201 -18.52 -3.68 0.09
N LEU A 202 -17.43 -3.29 0.76
CA LEU A 202 -16.28 -2.67 0.10
C LEU A 202 -15.63 -3.61 -0.90
N LYS A 203 -15.45 -3.12 -2.12
CA LYS A 203 -14.66 -3.79 -3.13
C LYS A 203 -13.19 -3.41 -2.97
N PRO A 204 -12.27 -4.29 -3.35
CA PRO A 204 -10.86 -3.98 -3.40
C PRO A 204 -10.54 -3.05 -4.57
N SER A 205 -9.61 -2.13 -4.35
CA SER A 205 -9.09 -1.25 -5.41
C SER A 205 -8.23 -2.07 -6.37
N VAL A 206 -8.42 -1.90 -7.68
CA VAL A 206 -7.60 -2.56 -8.70
C VAL A 206 -6.96 -1.50 -9.58
N ASN A 207 -5.63 -1.53 -9.68
CA ASN A 207 -4.89 -0.58 -10.50
C ASN A 207 -4.20 -1.28 -11.69
N THR A 208 -3.98 -0.53 -12.76
CA THR A 208 -3.17 -0.93 -13.90
C THR A 208 -2.22 0.21 -14.20
N THR A 209 -0.92 -0.10 -14.18
CA THR A 209 0.16 0.85 -14.34
C THR A 209 0.89 0.56 -15.63
N LEU A 210 1.15 1.61 -16.40
CA LEU A 210 2.08 1.61 -17.52
C LEU A 210 3.22 2.57 -17.16
N GLU A 211 4.45 2.13 -17.32
CA GLU A 211 5.64 2.93 -17.05
C GLU A 211 6.66 2.73 -18.16
N ALA A 212 7.32 3.81 -18.58
CA ALA A 212 8.47 3.75 -19.46
C ALA A 212 9.57 4.64 -18.89
N GLY A 213 10.82 4.19 -18.97
CA GLY A 213 11.92 4.92 -18.37
C GLY A 213 13.28 4.59 -18.97
N ILE A 214 14.26 5.34 -18.51
CA ILE A 214 15.66 5.22 -18.88
C ILE A 214 16.52 5.18 -17.61
N LYS A 215 17.63 4.44 -17.69
CA LYS A 215 18.72 4.52 -16.72
C LYS A 215 20.01 4.69 -17.49
N ALA A 216 20.76 5.73 -17.14
CA ALA A 216 21.99 6.10 -17.83
C ALA A 216 23.12 6.39 -16.84
N ASN A 217 24.32 5.88 -17.10
CA ASN A 217 25.53 6.38 -16.46
C ASN A 217 26.00 7.61 -17.26
N VAL A 218 26.02 8.78 -16.62
CA VAL A 218 26.40 10.05 -17.25
C VAL A 218 27.52 10.69 -16.43
N GLY A 219 28.74 10.68 -16.98
CA GLY A 219 29.93 11.18 -16.30
C GLY A 219 30.22 10.41 -15.00
N TYR A 220 30.14 11.10 -13.86
CA TYR A 220 30.38 10.52 -12.54
C TYR A 220 29.09 10.12 -11.79
N GLY A 221 27.97 10.00 -12.49
CA GLY A 221 26.69 9.71 -11.87
C GLY A 221 25.77 8.80 -12.66
N GLN A 222 24.68 8.41 -12.03
CA GLN A 222 23.60 7.62 -12.58
C GLN A 222 22.34 8.49 -12.64
N LEU A 223 21.78 8.61 -13.82
CA LEU A 223 20.51 9.27 -14.10
C LEU A 223 19.43 8.22 -14.28
N THR A 224 18.30 8.39 -13.62
CA THR A 224 17.07 7.63 -13.88
C THR A 224 15.96 8.62 -14.21
N ALA A 225 15.20 8.35 -15.27
CA ALA A 225 14.01 9.12 -15.58
C ALA A 225 12.89 8.17 -16.01
N ALA A 226 11.67 8.43 -15.57
CA ALA A 226 10.51 7.61 -15.88
C ALA A 226 9.26 8.48 -16.08
N VAL A 227 8.36 7.98 -16.92
CA VAL A 227 6.99 8.48 -17.05
C VAL A 227 6.04 7.32 -16.78
N PHE A 228 4.98 7.59 -16.03
CA PHE A 228 4.01 6.56 -15.69
C PHE A 228 2.58 7.05 -15.72
N ARG A 229 1.67 6.09 -15.92
CA ARG A 229 0.24 6.27 -15.82
C ARG A 229 -0.36 5.11 -15.05
N THR A 230 -1.04 5.40 -13.96
CA THR A 230 -1.78 4.43 -13.16
C THR A 230 -3.27 4.73 -13.22
N TYR A 231 -4.03 3.77 -13.71
CA TYR A 231 -5.49 3.81 -13.73
C TYR A 231 -6.03 2.89 -12.64
N THR A 232 -6.85 3.41 -11.74
CA THR A 232 -7.46 2.64 -10.65
C THR A 232 -8.97 2.56 -10.82
N LYS A 233 -9.53 1.39 -10.50
CA LYS A 233 -10.97 1.14 -10.35
C LYS A 233 -11.29 0.83 -8.90
N ASP A 234 -12.51 1.15 -8.52
CA ASP A 234 -13.06 0.89 -7.19
C ASP A 234 -12.22 1.55 -6.07
N GLU A 235 -11.71 2.76 -6.31
CA GLU A 235 -10.91 3.50 -5.32
C GLU A 235 -11.66 3.66 -4.00
N ILE A 236 -11.07 3.23 -2.89
CA ILE A 236 -11.67 3.36 -1.56
C ILE A 236 -11.43 4.77 -1.03
N VAL A 237 -12.50 5.46 -0.66
CA VAL A 237 -12.47 6.80 -0.06
C VAL A 237 -13.33 6.86 1.18
N SER A 238 -13.12 7.90 2.00
CA SER A 238 -14.02 8.19 3.12
C SER A 238 -15.43 8.51 2.62
N ALA A 239 -16.42 7.81 3.17
CA ALA A 239 -17.85 8.08 3.00
C ALA A 239 -18.38 9.08 4.05
N GLY A 240 -17.47 9.68 4.83
CA GLY A 240 -17.80 10.63 5.89
C GLY A 240 -17.43 10.10 7.28
N ALA A 241 -17.39 11.03 8.24
CA ALA A 241 -17.11 10.75 9.64
C ALA A 241 -18.18 11.37 10.53
N SER A 242 -18.74 10.57 11.44
CA SER A 242 -19.73 11.03 12.41
C SER A 242 -19.52 10.33 13.74
N GLY A 243 -19.64 11.07 14.84
CA GLY A 243 -19.49 10.52 16.18
C GLY A 243 -18.12 9.89 16.48
N GLY A 244 -17.08 10.17 15.70
CA GLY A 244 -15.77 9.51 15.82
C GLY A 244 -15.64 8.18 15.06
N ARG A 245 -16.65 7.81 14.26
CA ARG A 245 -16.60 6.68 13.32
C ARG A 245 -16.42 7.23 11.90
N THR A 246 -15.37 6.79 11.21
CA THR A 246 -15.17 7.06 9.79
C THR A 246 -15.64 5.86 8.98
N THR A 247 -16.51 6.09 8.01
CA THR A 247 -16.98 5.05 7.09
C THR A 247 -16.31 5.22 5.73
N TYR A 248 -16.29 4.15 4.94
CA TYR A 248 -15.62 4.13 3.64
C TYR A 248 -16.53 3.58 2.54
N GLN A 249 -16.26 3.98 1.31
CA GLN A 249 -16.99 3.54 0.10
C GLN A 249 -16.03 3.46 -1.09
N ASN A 250 -16.44 2.76 -2.15
CA ASN A 250 -15.75 2.83 -3.44
C ASN A 250 -16.25 4.06 -4.24
N ALA A 251 -15.37 5.00 -4.57
CA ALA A 251 -15.66 6.24 -5.32
C ALA A 251 -15.46 6.13 -6.84
N GLY A 252 -15.34 4.91 -7.37
CA GLY A 252 -15.18 4.67 -8.80
C GLY A 252 -13.73 4.78 -9.25
N ARG A 253 -13.49 5.49 -10.35
CA ARG A 253 -12.19 5.48 -11.05
C ARG A 253 -11.31 6.66 -10.68
N THR A 254 -10.00 6.44 -10.66
CA THR A 254 -8.98 7.50 -10.56
C THR A 254 -7.88 7.32 -11.61
N LEU A 255 -7.14 8.39 -11.86
CA LEU A 255 -6.03 8.41 -12.79
C LEU A 255 -4.87 9.21 -12.21
N ARG A 256 -3.67 8.63 -12.27
CA ARG A 256 -2.42 9.21 -11.77
C ARG A 256 -1.42 9.22 -12.92
N ASP A 257 -1.08 10.41 -13.39
CA ASP A 257 -0.05 10.63 -14.42
C ASP A 257 1.18 11.23 -13.74
N GLY A 258 2.37 10.69 -13.98
CA GLY A 258 3.57 11.18 -13.32
C GLY A 258 4.85 11.10 -14.12
N VAL A 259 5.82 11.90 -13.67
CA VAL A 259 7.19 11.93 -14.16
C VAL A 259 8.11 11.88 -12.96
N GLU A 260 9.12 11.02 -13.02
CA GLU A 260 10.15 10.90 -12.00
C GLU A 260 11.53 11.09 -12.63
N LEU A 261 12.38 11.82 -11.92
CA LEU A 261 13.76 12.08 -12.28
C LEU A 261 14.63 11.91 -11.02
N ALA A 262 15.72 11.16 -11.13
CA ALA A 262 16.70 11.01 -10.09
C ALA A 262 18.12 11.06 -10.69
N TRP A 263 19.03 11.72 -10.01
CA TRP A 263 20.45 11.75 -10.36
C TRP A 263 21.30 11.60 -9.10
N ASP A 264 22.10 10.55 -9.10
CA ASP A 264 23.04 10.22 -8.04
C ASP A 264 24.46 10.30 -8.59
N ALA A 265 25.32 11.13 -8.00
CA ALA A 265 26.68 11.33 -8.49
C ALA A 265 27.73 11.26 -7.39
N ARG A 266 28.87 10.64 -7.72
CA ARG A 266 30.10 10.64 -6.92
C ARG A 266 31.08 11.61 -7.56
N LEU A 267 30.99 12.85 -7.14
CA LEU A 267 31.84 13.95 -7.59
C LEU A 267 33.24 13.88 -6.95
N TYR A 268 34.07 14.90 -7.23
CA TYR A 268 35.45 14.98 -6.78
C TYR A 268 35.59 14.96 -5.24
N ARG A 269 36.67 14.33 -4.73
CA ARG A 269 37.03 14.26 -3.29
C ARG A 269 35.93 13.71 -2.38
N ASN A 270 35.28 12.61 -2.77
CA ASN A 270 34.20 11.96 -2.00
C ASN A 270 33.00 12.87 -1.74
N LEU A 271 32.77 13.83 -2.63
CA LEU A 271 31.55 14.61 -2.64
C LEU A 271 30.47 13.81 -3.35
N ARG A 272 29.36 13.55 -2.68
CA ARG A 272 28.18 12.86 -3.21
C ARG A 272 27.07 13.88 -3.40
N ALA A 273 26.44 13.85 -4.56
CA ALA A 273 25.25 14.64 -4.85
C ALA A 273 24.08 13.70 -5.14
N HIS A 274 22.91 14.05 -4.62
CA HIS A 274 21.65 13.40 -4.97
C HIS A 274 20.62 14.46 -5.29
N LEU A 275 19.99 14.35 -6.45
CA LEU A 275 18.87 15.16 -6.88
C LEU A 275 17.72 14.24 -7.23
N SER A 276 16.51 14.57 -6.78
CA SER A 276 15.30 13.90 -7.22
C SER A 276 14.16 14.89 -7.41
N TYR A 277 13.31 14.60 -8.38
CA TYR A 277 12.12 15.37 -8.69
C TYR A 277 11.00 14.45 -9.16
N THR A 278 9.80 14.71 -8.65
CA THR A 278 8.58 14.00 -9.02
C THR A 278 7.49 15.02 -9.34
N TYR A 279 6.87 14.84 -10.50
CA TYR A 279 5.60 15.46 -10.86
C TYR A 279 4.50 14.40 -10.80
N LEU A 280 3.38 14.69 -10.15
CA LEU A 280 2.26 13.77 -10.05
C LEU A 280 0.92 14.50 -10.19
N HIS A 281 0.16 14.16 -11.23
CA HIS A 281 -1.19 14.67 -11.44
C HIS A 281 -2.21 13.55 -11.18
N ALA A 282 -2.69 13.49 -9.94
CA ALA A 282 -3.64 12.51 -9.44
C ALA A 282 -5.06 13.10 -9.37
N ARG A 283 -6.02 12.50 -10.09
CA ARG A 283 -7.40 13.00 -10.18
C ARG A 283 -8.45 11.90 -10.17
N TYR A 284 -9.65 12.25 -9.75
CA TYR A 284 -10.84 11.42 -9.92
C TYR A 284 -11.27 11.43 -11.40
N ARG A 285 -11.73 10.26 -11.87
CA ARG A 285 -12.30 10.10 -13.21
C ARG A 285 -13.81 10.00 -13.22
N ASP A 286 -14.39 9.65 -12.08
CA ASP A 286 -15.83 9.63 -11.86
C ASP A 286 -16.20 10.66 -10.79
N SER A 287 -17.41 11.21 -10.91
CA SER A 287 -17.97 12.05 -9.86
C SER A 287 -18.57 11.18 -8.77
N PHE A 288 -18.43 11.57 -7.51
CA PHE A 288 -18.99 10.84 -6.36
C PHE A 288 -19.38 11.80 -5.22
N CYS A 289 -20.13 11.32 -4.24
CA CYS A 289 -20.40 12.04 -2.99
C CYS A 289 -19.80 11.25 -1.84
N SER A 290 -19.31 11.91 -0.78
CA SER A 290 -18.92 11.24 0.46
C SER A 290 -20.19 10.86 1.23
N GLY A 291 -20.59 9.58 1.17
CA GLY A 291 -21.88 9.12 1.66
C GLY A 291 -23.05 9.54 0.74
N PRO A 292 -24.28 9.61 1.27
CA PRO A 292 -25.45 10.03 0.48
C PRO A 292 -25.29 11.44 -0.06
N CYS A 293 -25.52 11.62 -1.37
CA CYS A 293 -25.50 12.93 -2.01
C CYS A 293 -26.56 13.85 -1.39
N SER A 294 -26.14 15.02 -0.92
CA SER A 294 -27.01 16.02 -0.30
C SER A 294 -26.35 17.39 -0.36
N GLY A 295 -27.04 18.46 0.06
CA GLY A 295 -26.42 19.78 0.19
C GLY A 295 -25.23 19.80 1.17
N ALA A 296 -25.24 18.93 2.19
CA ALA A 296 -24.15 18.79 3.15
C ALA A 296 -22.98 17.92 2.62
N ASN A 297 -23.27 17.01 1.68
CA ASN A 297 -22.30 16.16 1.00
C ASN A 297 -22.35 16.43 -0.51
N PRO A 298 -21.88 17.61 -0.95
CA PRO A 298 -21.93 17.97 -2.35
C PRO A 298 -21.10 16.99 -3.18
N GLN A 299 -21.51 16.81 -4.43
CA GLN A 299 -20.81 15.95 -5.36
C GLN A 299 -19.41 16.50 -5.63
N VAL A 300 -18.40 15.64 -5.50
CA VAL A 300 -17.05 15.85 -6.01
C VAL A 300 -17.08 15.56 -7.51
N PRO A 301 -16.85 16.56 -8.37
CA PRO A 301 -16.84 16.34 -9.81
C PRO A 301 -15.64 15.52 -10.28
N ALA A 302 -15.84 14.74 -11.36
CA ALA A 302 -14.74 14.16 -12.11
C ALA A 302 -13.74 15.25 -12.55
N GLY A 303 -12.45 14.92 -12.53
CA GLY A 303 -11.36 15.85 -12.82
C GLY A 303 -10.77 16.52 -11.57
N ASN A 304 -11.48 16.51 -10.44
CA ASN A 304 -10.93 17.02 -9.19
C ASN A 304 -9.68 16.24 -8.75
N LEU A 305 -8.73 16.95 -8.15
CA LEU A 305 -7.50 16.37 -7.61
C LEU A 305 -7.80 15.49 -6.40
N ILE A 306 -7.01 14.43 -6.24
CA ILE A 306 -7.03 13.60 -5.04
C ILE A 306 -6.34 14.37 -3.90
N PRO A 307 -7.00 14.55 -2.74
CA PRO A 307 -6.45 15.33 -1.64
C PRO A 307 -5.22 14.67 -1.02
N GLY A 308 -4.32 15.48 -0.45
CA GLY A 308 -3.12 15.01 0.25
C GLY A 308 -1.97 14.57 -0.65
N ILE A 309 -2.12 14.67 -1.98
CA ILE A 309 -1.07 14.33 -2.94
C ILE A 309 -0.35 15.61 -3.37
N ALA A 310 0.97 15.64 -3.16
CA ALA A 310 1.80 16.72 -3.67
C ALA A 310 1.94 16.60 -5.19
N ARG A 311 1.65 17.68 -5.91
CA ARG A 311 1.79 17.71 -7.37
C ARG A 311 3.24 17.77 -7.81
N ASN A 312 4.09 18.41 -7.01
CA ASN A 312 5.51 18.49 -7.23
C ASN A 312 6.24 18.21 -5.92
N SER A 313 7.25 17.34 -5.96
CA SER A 313 8.20 17.18 -4.87
C SER A 313 9.61 17.11 -5.43
N ALA A 314 10.56 17.77 -4.76
CA ALA A 314 11.97 17.73 -5.13
C ALA A 314 12.83 17.58 -3.89
N THR A 315 13.91 16.80 -4.00
CA THR A 315 14.95 16.72 -2.98
C THR A 315 16.30 16.99 -3.61
N ALA A 316 17.12 17.78 -2.93
CA ALA A 316 18.51 17.98 -3.29
C ALA A 316 19.38 17.77 -2.05
N SER A 317 20.42 16.96 -2.18
CA SER A 317 21.40 16.78 -1.12
C SER A 317 22.83 16.74 -1.64
N LEU A 318 23.73 17.23 -0.80
CA LEU A 318 25.16 17.21 -1.02
C LEU A 318 25.82 16.70 0.26
N ALA A 319 26.66 15.67 0.15
CA ALA A 319 27.37 15.08 1.27
C ALA A 319 28.86 14.95 0.94
N TRP A 320 29.72 15.41 1.83
CA TRP A 320 31.17 15.30 1.69
C TRP A 320 31.73 14.39 2.78
N GLU A 321 32.40 13.31 2.36
CA GLU A 321 32.99 12.29 3.24
C GLU A 321 34.51 12.20 3.02
N PRO A 322 35.33 13.08 3.61
CA PRO A 322 36.78 13.02 3.47
C PRO A 322 37.36 11.66 3.91
N ASN A 323 38.45 11.23 3.26
CA ASN A 323 39.17 9.98 3.57
C ASN A 323 39.75 9.91 5.00
N ARG A 324 39.69 11.00 5.78
CA ARG A 324 40.08 10.99 7.20
C ARG A 324 38.88 10.56 8.01
N ALA A 325 39.02 9.45 8.74
CA ALA A 325 37.99 8.92 9.61
C ALA A 325 37.44 10.02 10.55
N GLY A 326 36.11 10.15 10.58
CA GLY A 326 35.40 10.92 11.62
C GLY A 326 34.81 12.27 11.22
N THR A 327 34.84 12.70 9.96
CA THR A 327 34.13 13.92 9.53
C THR A 327 33.30 13.65 8.29
N ALA A 328 31.99 13.86 8.37
CA ALA A 328 31.09 13.91 7.24
C ALA A 328 30.20 15.15 7.39
N VAL A 329 30.05 15.93 6.32
CA VAL A 329 29.15 17.08 6.28
C VAL A 329 28.10 16.81 5.22
N SER A 330 26.82 16.92 5.59
CA SER A 330 25.72 16.77 4.64
C SER A 330 24.74 17.93 4.77
N MET A 331 24.19 18.35 3.64
CA MET A 331 23.12 19.32 3.55
C MET A 331 22.04 18.75 2.64
N SER A 332 20.79 18.82 3.06
CA SER A 332 19.64 18.35 2.28
C SER A 332 18.50 19.36 2.35
N THR A 333 17.85 19.59 1.21
CA THR A 333 16.64 20.41 1.10
C THR A 333 15.54 19.61 0.44
N ILE A 334 14.32 19.73 0.98
CA ILE A 334 13.11 19.10 0.46
C ILE A 334 12.11 20.20 0.10
N TRP A 335 11.55 20.13 -1.10
CA TRP A 335 10.53 21.04 -1.62
C TRP A 335 9.28 20.25 -1.95
N VAL A 336 8.11 20.72 -1.49
CA VAL A 336 6.82 20.06 -1.74
C VAL A 336 5.78 21.11 -2.10
N LYS A 337 5.05 20.91 -3.20
CA LYS A 337 3.96 21.78 -3.67
C LYS A 337 2.71 20.96 -3.98
N TYR A 338 1.60 21.31 -3.32
CA TYR A 338 0.31 20.60 -3.43
C TYR A 338 -0.63 21.14 -4.51
N THR A 339 -0.37 22.34 -5.04
CA THR A 339 -1.28 23.07 -5.95
C THR A 339 -1.43 22.46 -7.33
#